data_AF-A0A9E3WA92-F1
#
_entry.id   AF-A0A9E3WA92-F1
#
_cell.length_a   1.000
_cell.length_b   1.000
_cell.length_c   1.000
_cell.angle_alpha   90.00
_cell.angle_beta   90.00
_cell.angle_gamma   90.00
#
_symmetry.space_group_name_H-M   'P 1'
#
loop_
_entity.id
_entity.type
_entity.pdbx_description
1 polymer ?
#
loop_
_entity_poly.entity_id
_entity_poly.type
_entity_poly.pdbx_seq_one_letter_code
_entity_poly.pdbx_strand_id
1 'polypeptide(L)'
;MSMPITVNVPDNLYRHIKRLAQASGRNVADVMNSMMSVSLLPLTIPTSEVPLEKLSDAEVLELADSRMNPTQNARMSELLDKQQAGDISSAEKDELAVLVYIYEQGSLLKVKALSEAIRRGVREPVNA
;
A
#
# COMPACT_ATOMS: atom_id res chain seq x y z
N MET A 1 4.71 -14.71 -13.65
CA MET A 1 4.46 -16.08 -13.13
C MET A 1 3.32 -15.99 -12.13
N SER A 2 2.38 -16.94 -12.12
CA SER A 2 1.24 -16.95 -11.20
C SER A 2 1.24 -18.22 -10.34
N MET A 3 0.84 -18.09 -9.07
CA MET A 3 0.66 -19.22 -8.15
C MET A 3 -0.84 -19.37 -7.82
N PRO A 4 -1.40 -20.59 -7.86
CA PRO A 4 -2.80 -20.79 -7.53
C PRO A 4 -3.03 -20.68 -6.02
N ILE A 5 -4.03 -19.90 -5.62
CA ILE A 5 -4.49 -19.76 -4.23
C ILE A 5 -6.00 -20.01 -4.20
N THR A 6 -6.49 -20.80 -3.24
CA THR A 6 -7.92 -21.02 -3.02
C THR A 6 -8.36 -20.27 -1.77
N VAL A 7 -9.38 -19.42 -1.91
CA VAL A 7 -9.92 -18.59 -0.82
C VAL A 7 -11.42 -18.78 -0.76
N ASN A 8 -11.95 -19.00 0.44
CA ASN A 8 -13.39 -18.99 0.67
C ASN A 8 -13.85 -17.54 0.84
N VAL A 9 -14.77 -17.10 -0.02
CA VAL A 9 -15.34 -15.75 0.03
C VAL A 9 -16.79 -15.79 0.49
N PRO A 10 -17.26 -14.80 1.26
CA PRO A 10 -18.67 -14.66 1.60
C PRO A 10 -19.56 -14.58 0.35
N ASP A 11 -20.75 -15.20 0.39
CA ASP A 11 -21.67 -15.28 -0.76
C ASP A 11 -22.11 -13.91 -1.31
N ASN A 12 -22.21 -12.91 -0.43
CA ASN A 12 -22.53 -11.54 -0.84
C ASN A 12 -21.40 -10.93 -1.69
N LEU A 13 -20.13 -11.16 -1.32
CA LEU A 13 -18.96 -10.70 -2.04
C LEU A 13 -18.85 -11.40 -3.40
N TYR A 14 -19.03 -12.72 -3.43
CA TYR A 14 -19.05 -13.47 -4.69
C TYR A 14 -20.13 -12.95 -5.66
N ARG A 15 -21.35 -12.68 -5.17
CA ARG A 15 -22.43 -12.11 -5.99
C ARG A 15 -22.07 -10.74 -6.57
N HIS A 16 -21.40 -9.87 -5.82
CA HIS A 16 -20.96 -8.57 -6.31
C HIS A 16 -19.91 -8.70 -7.43
N ILE A 17 -18.89 -9.54 -7.21
CA ILE A 17 -17.83 -9.76 -8.21
C ILE A 17 -18.44 -10.39 -9.48
N LYS A 18 -19.37 -11.34 -9.33
CA LYS A 18 -20.07 -11.96 -10.46
C LYS A 18 -20.86 -10.95 -11.29
N ARG A 19 -21.56 -10.01 -10.66
CA ARG A 19 -22.28 -8.94 -11.38
C ARG A 19 -21.32 -8.04 -12.14
N LEU A 20 -20.19 -7.66 -11.54
CA LEU A 20 -19.20 -6.82 -12.20
C LEU A 20 -18.50 -7.55 -13.36
N ALA A 21 -18.22 -8.84 -13.19
CA ALA A 21 -17.70 -9.73 -14.23
C ALA A 21 -18.65 -9.80 -15.43
N GLN A 22 -19.95 -9.97 -15.18
CA GLN A 22 -20.97 -9.95 -16.23
C GLN A 22 -21.06 -8.59 -16.94
N ALA A 23 -21.04 -7.49 -16.19
CA ALA A 23 -21.10 -6.14 -16.76
C ALA A 23 -19.87 -5.76 -17.59
N SER A 24 -18.70 -6.32 -17.27
CA SER A 24 -17.44 -6.07 -17.97
C SER A 24 -17.08 -7.13 -19.02
N GLY A 25 -17.89 -8.19 -19.15
CA GLY A 25 -17.60 -9.32 -20.07
C GLY A 25 -16.35 -10.12 -19.68
N ARG A 26 -15.93 -10.07 -18.41
CA ARG A 26 -14.71 -10.70 -17.90
C ARG A 26 -15.04 -11.90 -16.99
N ASN A 27 -14.07 -12.78 -16.75
CA ASN A 27 -14.25 -13.85 -15.76
C ASN A 27 -14.18 -13.29 -14.33
N VAL A 28 -14.88 -13.92 -13.39
CA VAL A 28 -14.82 -13.61 -11.94
C VAL A 28 -13.39 -13.59 -11.43
N ALA A 29 -12.55 -14.54 -11.84
CA ALA A 29 -11.15 -14.61 -11.45
C ALA A 29 -10.34 -13.40 -11.94
N ASP A 30 -10.57 -12.93 -13.17
CA ASP A 30 -9.85 -11.78 -13.72
C ASP A 30 -10.26 -10.48 -13.03
N VAL A 31 -11.56 -10.33 -12.75
CA VAL A 31 -12.09 -9.18 -12.01
C VAL A 31 -11.54 -9.18 -10.58
N MET A 32 -11.56 -10.34 -9.92
CA MET A 32 -11.00 -10.50 -8.59
C MET A 32 -9.50 -10.18 -8.58
N ASN A 33 -8.72 -10.72 -9.53
CA ASN A 33 -7.30 -10.43 -9.66
C ASN A 33 -7.05 -8.94 -9.91
N SER A 34 -7.84 -8.27 -10.76
CA SER A 34 -7.70 -6.82 -10.95
C SER A 34 -8.05 -6.03 -9.68
N MET A 35 -9.09 -6.40 -8.95
CA MET A 35 -9.45 -5.77 -7.68
C MET A 35 -8.36 -5.98 -6.63
N MET A 36 -7.82 -7.19 -6.54
CA MET A 36 -6.70 -7.52 -5.67
C MET A 36 -5.46 -6.74 -6.09
N SER A 37 -5.11 -6.69 -7.37
CA SER A 37 -4.00 -5.86 -7.84
C SER A 37 -4.19 -4.41 -7.40
N VAL A 38 -5.35 -3.81 -7.64
CA VAL A 38 -5.60 -2.40 -7.25
C VAL A 38 -5.57 -2.19 -5.73
N SER A 39 -6.07 -3.15 -4.95
CA SER A 39 -6.15 -3.04 -3.49
C SER A 39 -4.85 -3.44 -2.77
N LEU A 40 -4.04 -4.29 -3.41
CA LEU A 40 -2.72 -4.77 -2.94
C LEU A 40 -1.56 -3.95 -3.55
N LEU A 41 -1.82 -3.07 -4.53
CA LEU A 41 -0.85 -2.08 -5.04
C LEU A 41 -0.10 -1.34 -3.92
N PRO A 42 -0.76 -0.88 -2.82
CA PRO A 42 -0.05 -0.25 -1.72
C PRO A 42 0.84 -1.20 -0.89
N LEU A 43 0.59 -2.52 -0.97
CA LEU A 43 1.40 -3.56 -0.29
C LEU A 43 2.57 -4.07 -1.14
N THR A 44 2.53 -3.86 -2.45
CA THR A 44 3.58 -4.26 -3.41
C THR A 44 4.75 -3.30 -3.53
N ILE A 45 5.00 -2.44 -2.54
CA ILE A 45 6.30 -1.77 -2.45
C ILE A 45 7.20 -2.65 -1.56
N PRO A 46 8.00 -3.58 -2.11
CA PRO A 46 9.13 -4.15 -1.38
C PRO A 46 10.16 -3.02 -1.23
N THR A 47 9.98 -2.19 -0.21
CA THR A 47 10.87 -1.04 0.09
C THR A 47 12.29 -1.46 0.46
N SER A 48 12.53 -2.76 0.64
CA SER A 48 13.86 -3.31 0.89
C SER A 48 14.69 -3.56 -0.36
N GLU A 49 14.10 -3.62 -1.56
CA GLU A 49 14.82 -4.03 -2.78
C GLU A 49 14.93 -2.97 -3.88
N VAL A 50 14.36 -1.76 -3.70
CA VAL A 50 14.52 -0.69 -4.70
C VAL A 50 16.01 -0.30 -4.77
N PRO A 51 16.72 -0.53 -5.89
CA PRO A 51 18.12 -0.17 -6.02
C PRO A 51 18.21 1.33 -6.30
N LEU A 52 18.17 2.13 -5.23
CA LEU A 52 18.11 3.59 -5.29
C LEU A 52 19.26 4.18 -6.10
N GLU A 53 20.42 3.52 -6.12
CA GLU A 53 21.62 3.93 -6.87
C GLU A 53 21.40 3.90 -8.39
N LYS A 54 20.41 3.14 -8.88
CA LYS A 54 20.08 3.03 -10.31
C LYS A 54 19.01 4.03 -10.75
N LEU A 55 18.33 4.69 -9.81
CA LEU A 55 17.31 5.69 -10.10
C LEU A 55 17.94 7.02 -10.49
N SER A 56 17.24 7.81 -11.30
CA SER A 56 17.58 9.19 -11.59
C SER A 56 17.39 10.08 -10.36
N ASP A 57 18.01 11.27 -10.37
CA ASP A 57 17.89 12.21 -9.25
C ASP A 57 16.45 12.66 -9.02
N ALA A 58 15.67 12.82 -10.09
CA ALA A 58 14.24 13.16 -10.02
C ALA A 58 13.42 12.07 -9.31
N GLU A 59 13.66 10.80 -9.64
CA GLU A 59 12.98 9.66 -9.01
C GLU A 59 13.38 9.52 -7.53
N VAL A 60 14.65 9.73 -7.19
CA VAL A 60 15.12 9.71 -5.80
C VAL A 60 14.47 10.85 -5.00
N LEU A 61 14.36 12.05 -5.57
CA LEU A 61 13.68 13.18 -4.92
C LEU A 61 12.19 12.93 -4.74
N GLU A 62 11.50 12.38 -5.74
CA GLU A 62 10.09 12.00 -5.64
C GLU A 62 9.85 10.99 -4.51
N LEU A 63 10.72 9.98 -4.38
CA LEU A 63 10.67 9.02 -3.28
C LEU A 63 10.99 9.67 -1.92
N ALA A 64 11.94 10.60 -1.87
CA ALA A 64 12.30 11.34 -0.65
C ALA A 64 11.17 12.28 -0.18
N ASP A 65 10.32 12.75 -1.09
CA ASP A 65 9.15 13.58 -0.78
C ASP A 65 7.83 12.79 -0.70
N SER A 66 7.90 11.46 -0.91
CA SER A 66 6.73 10.60 -0.87
C SER A 66 5.98 10.67 0.47
N ARG A 67 4.66 10.50 0.38
CA ARG A 67 3.74 10.48 1.52
C ARG A 67 2.77 9.33 1.33
N MET A 68 2.32 8.76 2.45
CA MET A 68 1.19 7.84 2.45
C MET A 68 -0.01 8.50 1.77
N ASN A 69 -0.80 7.71 1.04
CA ASN A 69 -2.00 8.19 0.39
C ASN A 69 -2.93 8.87 1.43
N PRO A 70 -3.47 10.08 1.17
CA PRO A 70 -4.26 10.81 2.15
C PRO A 70 -5.49 10.05 2.67
N THR A 71 -6.17 9.29 1.81
CA THR A 71 -7.33 8.48 2.18
C THR A 71 -6.92 7.33 3.12
N GLN A 72 -5.80 6.66 2.82
CA GLN A 72 -5.27 5.61 3.69
C GLN A 72 -4.80 6.17 5.03
N ASN A 73 -4.16 7.33 5.05
CA ASN A 73 -3.70 7.98 6.27
C ASN A 73 -4.87 8.45 7.15
N ALA A 74 -5.92 9.00 6.55
CA ALA A 74 -7.15 9.36 7.25
C ALA A 74 -7.81 8.12 7.86
N ARG A 75 -7.95 7.04 7.06
CA ARG A 75 -8.50 5.77 7.53
C ARG A 75 -7.69 5.16 8.68
N MET A 76 -6.36 5.18 8.57
CA MET A 76 -5.46 4.72 9.62
C MET A 76 -5.68 5.52 10.92
N SER A 77 -5.84 6.84 10.82
CA SER A 77 -6.09 7.70 11.99
C SER A 77 -7.42 7.35 12.66
N GLU A 78 -8.50 7.19 11.89
CA GLU A 78 -9.80 6.76 12.41
C GLU A 78 -9.74 5.41 13.15
N LEU A 79 -8.99 4.45 12.60
CA LEU A 79 -8.84 3.13 13.19
C LEU A 79 -8.01 3.16 14.48
N LEU A 80 -6.97 4.00 14.54
CA LEU A 80 -6.21 4.23 15.76
C LEU A 80 -7.08 4.84 16.86
N ASP A 81 -7.93 5.82 16.53
CA ASP A 81 -8.87 6.43 17.47
C ASP A 81 -9.86 5.39 18.02
N LYS A 82 -10.41 4.54 17.15
CA LYS A 82 -11.28 3.42 17.55
C LYS A 82 -10.56 2.40 18.43
N GLN A 83 -9.32 2.09 18.13
CA GLN A 83 -8.51 1.19 18.95
C GLN A 83 -8.29 1.77 20.34
N GLN A 84 -7.99 3.07 20.43
CA GLN A 84 -7.81 3.77 21.71
C GLN A 84 -9.10 3.83 22.52
N ALA A 85 -10.25 3.95 21.86
CA ALA A 85 -11.57 3.90 22.49
C ALA A 85 -12.01 2.48 22.91
N GLY A 86 -11.37 1.43 22.39
CA GLY A 86 -11.75 0.03 22.63
C GLY A 86 -12.88 -0.50 21.74
N ASP A 87 -13.33 0.30 20.77
CA ASP A 87 -14.48 0.01 19.89
C ASP A 87 -14.07 -0.64 18.55
N ILE A 88 -12.80 -1.02 18.40
CA ILE A 88 -12.28 -1.59 17.16
C ILE A 88 -12.65 -3.08 17.00
N SER A 89 -13.26 -3.42 15.87
CA SER A 89 -13.58 -4.82 15.54
C SER A 89 -12.35 -5.62 15.08
N SER A 90 -12.47 -6.96 15.02
CA SER A 90 -11.37 -7.81 14.54
C SER A 90 -10.97 -7.50 13.10
N ALA A 91 -11.94 -7.28 12.21
CA ALA A 91 -11.66 -6.95 10.81
C ALA A 91 -10.97 -5.58 10.68
N GLU A 92 -11.34 -4.63 11.53
CA GLU A 92 -10.70 -3.31 11.57
C GLU A 92 -9.28 -3.37 12.16
N LYS A 93 -8.99 -4.30 13.09
CA LYS A 93 -7.61 -4.54 13.56
C LYS A 93 -6.72 -5.07 12.43
N ASP A 94 -7.24 -6.00 11.62
CA ASP A 94 -6.51 -6.52 10.46
C ASP A 94 -6.28 -5.41 9.42
N GLU A 95 -7.29 -4.58 9.16
CA GLU A 95 -7.17 -3.40 8.28
C GLU A 95 -6.10 -2.41 8.80
N LEU A 96 -6.11 -2.13 10.11
CA LEU A 96 -5.14 -1.24 10.74
C LEU A 96 -3.72 -1.81 10.65
N ALA A 97 -3.53 -3.10 10.86
CA ALA A 97 -2.22 -3.75 10.74
C ALA A 97 -1.64 -3.59 9.32
N VAL A 98 -2.49 -3.74 8.30
CA VAL A 98 -2.12 -3.51 6.89
C VAL A 98 -1.71 -2.06 6.65
N LEU A 99 -2.47 -1.09 7.18
CA LEU A 99 -2.17 0.34 7.02
C LEU A 99 -0.89 0.76 7.72
N VAL A 100 -0.65 0.26 8.95
CA VAL A 100 0.60 0.49 9.68
C VAL A 100 1.78 -0.07 8.92
N TYR A 101 1.67 -1.29 8.39
CA TYR A 101 2.72 -1.89 7.57
C TYR A 101 3.06 -1.01 6.35
N ILE A 102 2.04 -0.53 5.60
CA ILE A 102 2.25 0.37 4.45
C ILE A 102 2.98 1.65 4.88
N TYR A 103 2.55 2.25 5.99
CA TYR A 103 3.16 3.46 6.53
C TYR A 103 4.64 3.26 6.90
N GLU A 104 4.97 2.16 7.59
CA GLU A 104 6.33 1.82 7.98
C GLU A 104 7.23 1.59 6.77
N GLN A 105 6.78 0.79 5.80
CA GLN A 105 7.52 0.53 4.58
C GLN A 105 7.77 1.84 3.82
N GLY A 106 6.74 2.65 3.58
CA GLY A 106 6.87 3.94 2.90
C GLY A 106 7.85 4.89 3.62
N SER A 107 7.81 4.93 4.95
CA SER A 107 8.72 5.73 5.77
C SER A 107 10.17 5.27 5.62
N LEU A 108 10.41 3.94 5.62
CA LEU A 108 11.75 3.39 5.40
C LEU A 108 12.30 3.74 4.01
N LEU A 109 11.49 3.60 2.95
CA LEU A 109 11.91 3.97 1.60
C LEU A 109 12.25 5.46 1.51
N LYS A 110 11.42 6.30 2.12
CA LYS A 110 11.63 7.74 2.17
C LYS A 110 12.96 8.10 2.81
N VAL A 111 13.29 7.50 3.96
CA VAL A 111 14.56 7.74 4.66
C VAL A 111 15.76 7.29 3.80
N LYS A 112 15.66 6.13 3.14
CA LYS A 112 16.71 5.65 2.24
C LYS A 112 16.88 6.59 1.03
N ALA A 113 15.78 7.02 0.40
CA ALA A 113 15.80 7.96 -0.72
C ALA A 113 16.36 9.32 -0.31
N LEU A 114 16.02 9.82 0.88
CA LEU A 114 16.58 11.05 1.43
C LEU A 114 18.10 10.92 1.64
N SER A 115 18.54 9.79 2.19
CA SER A 115 19.98 9.51 2.39
C SER A 115 20.74 9.48 1.06
N GLU A 116 20.15 8.86 0.03
CA GLU A 116 20.71 8.83 -1.33
C GLU A 116 20.71 10.23 -1.97
N ALA A 117 19.65 11.02 -1.82
CA ALA A 117 19.57 12.39 -2.31
C ALA A 117 20.69 13.27 -1.72
N ILE A 118 20.92 13.14 -0.40
CA ILE A 118 22.01 13.84 0.29
C ILE A 118 23.37 13.33 -0.19
N ARG A 119 23.54 12.02 -0.34
CA ARG A 119 24.79 11.41 -0.85
C ARG A 119 25.15 11.94 -2.25
N ARG A 120 24.16 12.18 -3.10
CA ARG A 120 24.33 12.76 -4.44
C ARG A 120 24.48 14.27 -4.46
N GLY A 121 24.22 14.96 -3.34
CA GLY A 121 24.23 16.42 -3.26
C GLY A 121 23.03 17.09 -3.94
N VAL A 122 21.97 16.34 -4.23
CA VAL A 122 20.73 16.89 -4.85
C VAL A 122 19.71 17.36 -3.81
N ARG A 123 20.01 17.14 -2.52
CA ARG A 123 19.25 17.66 -1.39
C ARG A 123 20.19 17.98 -0.24
N GLU A 124 19.96 19.11 0.41
CA GLU A 124 20.71 19.48 1.61
C GLU A 124 20.40 18.55 2.78
N PRO A 125 21.37 18.30 3.69
CA PRO A 125 21.11 17.59 4.93
C PRO A 125 19.99 18.27 5.71
N VAL A 126 19.10 17.46 6.30
CA VAL A 126 18.10 17.99 7.22
C VAL A 126 18.83 18.42 8.48
N ASN A 127 18.99 19.72 8.69
CA ASN A 127 19.53 20.26 9.93
C ASN A 127 18.61 19.85 11.09
N ALA A 128 19.19 19.17 12.08
CA ALA A 128 18.52 18.76 13.33
C ALA A 128 18.28 19.94 14.27
#